data_AF-A0A0W0ZTS3-F1
#
_entry.id   AF-A0A0W0ZTS3-F1
#
_cell.length_a   1.000
_cell.length_b   1.000
_cell.length_c   1.000
_cell.angle_alpha   90.00
_cell.angle_beta   90.00
_cell.angle_gamma   90.00
#
_symmetry.space_group_name_H-M   'P 1'
#
loop_
_entity.id
_entity.type
_entity.pdbx_description
1 polymer ?
#
loop_
_entity_poly.entity_id
_entity_poly.type
_entity_poly.pdbx_seq_one_letter_code
_entity_poly.pdbx_strand_id
1 'polypeptide(L)'
;MPNSIVPFRVDFEKNGSSVSSRDQAIQILDEVARLHANGAKTVGITYSANQDQTDKITDTYKKGSWKTGTNGANQAAVISQIEQLLTEPKYQHLQSVYRTVPITTMKYDSKGKAVPTDDTSVKQSLSHASQFMEGGGVLLGWTNQKTPQGSLAIGGGVAAGVQTSSQKQMINNWIKSNLPPSTLEEDIPLTSPKKTVTDTSQMEMLEKEEVARKKKSTSIQSEQTEALLEAYKKHCGEKWFKDNPPQKDKEGRLNLSFKSDEDMADFFKKQADLGKSFIMIDDKTNKVIAFSNGDGKLYRPGKEGPQEITGKSIMPKESEMKDLPGLDNFKMPSKETTQEPSVTKSQHT
;
A
#
# COMPACT_ATOMS: atom_id res chain seq x y z
N MET A 1 -2.82 11.94 -25.55
CA MET A 1 -3.23 11.02 -24.45
C MET A 1 -1.99 10.25 -24.01
N PRO A 2 -1.90 9.82 -22.74
CA PRO A 2 -0.68 9.18 -22.25
C PRO A 2 -0.41 7.86 -23.00
N ASN A 3 0.80 7.71 -23.55
CA ASN A 3 1.33 6.44 -24.05
C ASN A 3 1.93 5.60 -22.91
N SER A 4 1.42 5.77 -21.69
CA SER A 4 1.94 5.15 -20.47
C SER A 4 0.81 4.63 -19.61
N ILE A 5 1.15 3.65 -18.78
CA ILE A 5 0.28 3.08 -17.78
C ILE A 5 0.01 4.16 -16.72
N VAL A 6 -1.27 4.37 -16.42
CA VAL A 6 -1.70 5.23 -15.31
C VAL A 6 -1.86 4.35 -14.06
N PRO A 7 -1.00 4.46 -13.03
CA PRO A 7 -1.16 3.69 -11.80
C PRO A 7 -2.53 3.98 -11.18
N PHE A 8 -3.29 2.94 -10.88
CA PHE A 8 -4.64 3.06 -10.33
C PHE A 8 -4.80 2.14 -9.13
N ARG A 9 -5.09 2.71 -7.97
CA ARG A 9 -5.13 1.99 -6.70
C ARG A 9 -6.53 1.47 -6.41
N VAL A 10 -6.68 0.15 -6.33
CA VAL A 10 -7.92 -0.56 -5.99
C VAL A 10 -7.63 -1.49 -4.82
N ASP A 11 -7.91 -1.01 -3.61
CA ASP A 11 -7.65 -1.73 -2.37
C ASP A 11 -8.74 -2.79 -2.12
N PHE A 12 -8.34 -3.98 -1.68
CA PHE A 12 -9.28 -5.04 -1.27
C PHE A 12 -9.53 -5.06 0.25
N GLU A 13 -8.86 -4.18 0.99
CA GLU A 13 -9.01 -4.01 2.43
C GLU A 13 -8.81 -2.54 2.78
N LYS A 14 -9.67 -2.01 3.65
CA LYS A 14 -9.61 -0.66 4.17
C LYS A 14 -9.88 -0.70 5.67
N ASN A 15 -8.93 -0.20 6.47
CA ASN A 15 -9.05 -0.20 7.94
C ASN A 15 -9.31 -1.61 8.51
N GLY A 16 -8.63 -2.65 8.02
CA GLY A 16 -8.84 -4.03 8.47
C GLY A 16 -10.14 -4.70 8.00
N SER A 17 -11.00 -3.97 7.28
CA SER A 17 -12.24 -4.51 6.73
C SER A 17 -12.07 -4.81 5.24
N SER A 18 -12.54 -5.98 4.80
CA SER A 18 -12.52 -6.33 3.38
C SER A 18 -13.41 -5.37 2.58
N VAL A 19 -12.88 -4.83 1.49
CA VAL A 19 -13.64 -4.06 0.51
C VAL A 19 -14.28 -5.05 -0.46
N SER A 20 -15.60 -4.95 -0.65
CA SER A 20 -16.31 -5.89 -1.52
C SER A 20 -15.82 -5.80 -2.96
N SER A 21 -15.92 -6.90 -3.72
CA SER A 21 -15.58 -6.88 -5.15
C SER A 21 -16.48 -5.94 -5.94
N ARG A 22 -17.71 -5.70 -5.48
CA ARG A 22 -18.63 -4.75 -6.09
C ARG A 22 -18.17 -3.30 -5.86
N ASP A 23 -17.72 -2.95 -4.67
CA ASP A 23 -17.20 -1.60 -4.39
C ASP A 23 -15.91 -1.31 -5.16
N GLN A 24 -15.01 -2.31 -5.25
CA GLN A 24 -13.82 -2.23 -6.10
C GLN A 24 -14.20 -2.04 -7.58
N ALA A 25 -15.22 -2.74 -8.07
CA ALA A 25 -15.70 -2.61 -9.44
C ALA A 25 -16.34 -1.25 -9.72
N ILE A 26 -17.11 -0.71 -8.77
CA ILE A 26 -17.67 0.65 -8.83
C ILE A 26 -16.55 1.68 -8.93
N GLN A 27 -15.50 1.55 -8.10
CA GLN A 27 -14.35 2.45 -8.14
C GLN A 27 -13.69 2.49 -9.53
N ILE A 28 -13.50 1.32 -10.15
CA ILE A 28 -12.94 1.21 -11.49
C ILE A 28 -13.87 1.86 -12.53
N LEU A 29 -15.17 1.56 -12.49
CA LEU A 29 -16.13 2.09 -13.46
C LEU A 29 -16.36 3.60 -13.32
N ASP A 30 -16.33 4.15 -12.11
CA ASP A 30 -16.41 5.59 -11.88
C ASP A 30 -15.19 6.31 -12.47
N GLU A 31 -13.99 5.73 -12.36
CA GLU A 31 -12.80 6.28 -13.01
C GLU A 31 -12.84 6.15 -14.54
N VAL A 32 -13.35 5.03 -15.06
CA VAL A 32 -13.58 4.84 -16.49
C VAL A 32 -14.56 5.89 -17.02
N ALA A 33 -15.65 6.15 -16.30
CA ALA A 33 -16.62 7.19 -16.66
C ALA A 33 -15.98 8.57 -16.67
N ARG A 34 -15.17 8.90 -15.65
CA ARG A 34 -14.44 10.17 -15.56
C ARG A 34 -13.47 10.36 -16.72
N LEU A 35 -12.70 9.35 -17.07
CA LEU A 35 -11.76 9.40 -18.19
C LEU A 35 -12.49 9.50 -19.53
N HIS A 36 -13.61 8.79 -19.69
CA HIS A 36 -14.44 8.87 -20.88
C HIS A 36 -15.05 10.27 -21.08
N ALA A 37 -15.58 10.86 -20.01
CA ALA A 37 -16.07 12.24 -20.01
C ALA A 37 -14.99 13.26 -20.39
N ASN A 38 -13.72 12.95 -20.07
CA ASN A 38 -12.55 13.74 -20.47
C ASN A 38 -11.98 13.37 -21.84
N GLY A 39 -12.73 12.62 -22.66
CA GLY A 39 -12.42 12.36 -24.07
C GLY A 39 -11.78 11.00 -24.36
N ALA A 40 -11.51 10.16 -23.35
CA ALA A 40 -10.97 8.83 -23.60
C ALA A 40 -11.98 7.95 -24.37
N LYS A 41 -11.55 7.36 -25.49
CA LYS A 41 -12.42 6.50 -26.32
C LYS A 41 -12.55 5.10 -25.75
N THR A 42 -11.45 4.58 -25.21
CA THR A 42 -11.39 3.29 -24.53
C THR A 42 -10.54 3.43 -23.27
N VAL A 43 -10.95 2.74 -22.21
CA VAL A 43 -10.23 2.72 -20.94
C VAL A 43 -10.11 1.27 -20.48
N GLY A 44 -8.87 0.84 -20.28
CA GLY A 44 -8.51 -0.52 -19.91
C GLY A 44 -8.04 -0.60 -18.47
N ILE A 45 -8.19 -1.75 -17.81
CA ILE A 45 -7.49 -2.04 -16.55
C ILE A 45 -6.69 -3.34 -16.66
N THR A 46 -5.45 -3.33 -16.16
CA THR A 46 -4.62 -4.54 -16.14
C THR A 46 -5.23 -5.61 -15.22
N TYR A 47 -5.18 -6.85 -15.65
CA TYR A 47 -5.74 -8.01 -14.95
C TYR A 47 -4.74 -9.17 -14.92
N SER A 48 -4.41 -9.68 -13.73
CA SER A 48 -3.53 -10.85 -13.59
C SER A 48 -4.31 -12.12 -13.95
N ALA A 49 -4.13 -12.61 -15.18
CA ALA A 49 -4.92 -13.70 -15.75
C ALA A 49 -4.15 -15.02 -15.80
N ASN A 50 -4.89 -16.14 -15.80
CA ASN A 50 -4.37 -17.38 -16.37
C ASN A 50 -4.54 -17.38 -17.91
N GLN A 51 -3.88 -18.30 -18.59
CA GLN A 51 -3.88 -18.38 -20.06
C GLN A 51 -5.30 -18.54 -20.65
N ASP A 52 -6.12 -19.46 -20.14
CA ASP A 52 -7.49 -19.68 -20.65
C ASP A 52 -8.34 -18.41 -20.52
N GLN A 53 -8.17 -17.65 -19.44
CA GLN A 53 -8.84 -16.36 -19.27
C GLN A 53 -8.32 -15.31 -20.27
N THR A 54 -7.01 -15.22 -20.49
CA THR A 54 -6.43 -14.32 -21.50
C THR A 54 -7.00 -14.62 -22.89
N ASP A 55 -7.04 -15.89 -23.27
CA ASP A 55 -7.52 -16.33 -24.57
C ASP A 55 -9.02 -16.01 -24.74
N LYS A 56 -9.83 -16.33 -23.72
CA LYS A 56 -11.27 -16.03 -23.70
C LYS A 56 -11.55 -14.53 -23.82
N ILE A 57 -10.83 -13.71 -23.06
CA ILE A 57 -10.98 -12.25 -23.10
C ILE A 57 -10.63 -11.72 -24.49
N THR A 58 -9.51 -12.17 -25.05
CA THR A 58 -9.04 -11.77 -26.39
C THR A 58 -10.04 -12.15 -27.47
N ASP A 59 -10.54 -13.38 -27.45
CA ASP A 59 -11.52 -13.88 -28.42
C ASP A 59 -12.87 -13.18 -28.30
N THR A 60 -13.28 -12.79 -27.09
CA THR A 60 -14.50 -12.00 -26.87
C THR A 60 -14.42 -10.67 -27.61
N TYR A 61 -13.30 -9.95 -27.46
CA TYR A 61 -13.12 -8.65 -28.13
C TYR A 61 -12.99 -8.79 -29.64
N LYS A 62 -12.31 -9.84 -30.14
CA LYS A 62 -12.24 -10.12 -31.59
C LYS A 62 -13.62 -10.32 -32.21
N LYS A 63 -14.58 -10.87 -31.44
CA LYS A 63 -15.98 -11.04 -31.86
C LYS A 63 -16.84 -9.78 -31.68
N GLY A 64 -16.24 -8.65 -31.26
CA GLY A 64 -16.95 -7.40 -31.02
C GLY A 64 -17.80 -7.37 -29.75
N SER A 65 -17.70 -8.38 -28.88
CA SER A 65 -18.40 -8.42 -27.61
C SER A 65 -17.59 -7.72 -26.51
N TRP A 66 -18.26 -7.13 -25.53
CA TRP A 66 -17.63 -6.55 -24.35
C TRP A 66 -17.61 -7.51 -23.15
N LYS A 67 -18.54 -8.47 -23.10
CA LYS A 67 -18.74 -9.34 -21.94
C LYS A 67 -17.87 -10.58 -22.05
N THR A 68 -16.77 -10.60 -21.31
CA THR A 68 -15.75 -11.66 -21.35
C THR A 68 -16.17 -12.91 -20.57
N GLY A 69 -17.13 -12.78 -19.64
CA GLY A 69 -17.55 -13.85 -18.76
C GLY A 69 -16.41 -14.30 -17.85
N THR A 70 -15.58 -13.35 -17.40
CA THR A 70 -14.51 -13.61 -16.43
C THR A 70 -15.14 -13.92 -15.07
N ASN A 71 -14.67 -15.00 -14.45
CA ASN A 71 -15.12 -15.47 -13.14
C ASN A 71 -13.93 -15.99 -12.32
N GLY A 72 -14.14 -16.12 -11.01
CA GLY A 72 -13.12 -16.59 -10.08
C GLY A 72 -13.08 -15.73 -8.81
N ALA A 73 -11.94 -15.79 -8.10
CA ALA A 73 -11.71 -15.04 -6.86
C ALA A 73 -10.81 -13.81 -7.09
N ASN A 74 -10.68 -12.96 -6.06
CA ASN A 74 -9.81 -11.78 -6.05
C ASN A 74 -10.11 -10.84 -7.24
N GLN A 75 -9.12 -10.51 -8.08
CA GLN A 75 -9.33 -9.64 -9.25
C GLN A 75 -10.41 -10.19 -10.19
N ALA A 76 -10.49 -11.51 -10.40
CA ALA A 76 -11.49 -12.10 -11.29
C ALA A 76 -12.93 -11.87 -10.78
N ALA A 77 -13.12 -11.86 -9.46
CA ALA A 77 -14.41 -11.52 -8.86
C ALA A 77 -14.80 -10.06 -9.11
N VAL A 78 -13.82 -9.13 -9.07
CA VAL A 78 -14.04 -7.73 -9.40
C VAL A 78 -14.38 -7.54 -10.88
N ILE A 79 -13.65 -8.20 -11.80
CA ILE A 79 -13.99 -8.15 -13.24
C ILE A 79 -15.40 -8.69 -13.48
N SER A 80 -15.79 -9.77 -12.81
CA SER A 80 -17.15 -10.31 -12.88
C SER A 80 -18.20 -9.30 -12.40
N GLN A 81 -17.92 -8.57 -11.31
CA GLN A 81 -18.79 -7.49 -10.81
C GLN A 81 -18.85 -6.29 -11.77
N ILE A 82 -17.74 -5.94 -12.43
CA ILE A 82 -17.75 -4.91 -13.49
C ILE A 82 -18.72 -5.33 -14.60
N GLU A 83 -18.67 -6.57 -15.05
CA GLU A 83 -19.56 -7.04 -16.12
C GLU A 83 -21.04 -7.03 -15.72
N GLN A 84 -21.36 -7.26 -14.44
CA GLN A 84 -22.71 -7.12 -13.91
C GLN A 84 -23.14 -5.65 -13.88
N LEU A 85 -22.30 -4.77 -13.32
CA LEU A 85 -22.56 -3.33 -13.23
C LEU A 85 -22.74 -2.69 -14.61
N LEU A 86 -22.00 -3.14 -15.63
CA LEU A 86 -22.15 -2.69 -17.02
C LEU A 86 -23.53 -3.00 -17.62
N THR A 87 -24.35 -3.86 -17.01
CA THR A 87 -25.75 -4.06 -17.42
C THR A 87 -26.73 -3.09 -16.74
N GLU A 88 -26.28 -2.40 -15.69
CA GLU A 88 -27.11 -1.44 -14.95
C GLU A 88 -27.17 -0.09 -15.70
N PRO A 89 -28.30 0.63 -15.65
CA PRO A 89 -28.48 1.90 -16.37
C PRO A 89 -27.36 2.93 -16.12
N LYS A 90 -26.81 2.97 -14.89
CA LYS A 90 -25.73 3.89 -14.51
C LYS A 90 -24.48 3.70 -15.38
N TYR A 91 -24.12 2.47 -15.74
CA TYR A 91 -22.85 2.14 -16.41
C TYR A 91 -23.02 1.56 -17.80
N GLN A 92 -24.25 1.33 -18.29
CA GLN A 92 -24.52 0.72 -19.59
C GLN A 92 -23.79 1.42 -20.76
N HIS A 93 -23.68 2.75 -20.71
CA HIS A 93 -22.98 3.54 -21.72
C HIS A 93 -21.47 3.24 -21.80
N LEU A 94 -20.89 2.58 -20.80
CA LEU A 94 -19.47 2.23 -20.75
C LEU A 94 -19.16 0.85 -21.38
N GLN A 95 -20.16 0.09 -21.83
CA GLN A 95 -19.96 -1.25 -22.42
C GLN A 95 -19.00 -1.24 -23.62
N SER A 96 -19.06 -0.21 -24.46
CA SER A 96 -18.14 -0.03 -25.60
C SER A 96 -16.82 0.64 -25.22
N VAL A 97 -16.71 1.19 -24.01
CA VAL A 97 -15.59 2.00 -23.53
C VAL A 97 -14.62 1.19 -22.66
N TYR A 98 -15.15 0.41 -21.70
CA TYR A 98 -14.36 -0.38 -20.76
C TYR A 98 -13.72 -1.60 -21.43
N ARG A 99 -12.48 -1.93 -21.04
CA ARG A 99 -11.79 -3.17 -21.40
C ARG A 99 -11.04 -3.77 -20.19
N THR A 100 -11.20 -5.07 -19.98
CA THR A 100 -10.25 -5.87 -19.20
C THR A 100 -9.01 -6.13 -20.06
N VAL A 101 -7.82 -5.77 -19.58
CA VAL A 101 -6.55 -5.99 -20.29
C VAL A 101 -5.75 -7.09 -19.58
N PRO A 102 -5.84 -8.35 -20.04
CA PRO A 102 -5.24 -9.49 -19.34
C PRO A 102 -3.73 -9.55 -19.55
N ILE A 103 -2.99 -9.79 -18.46
CA ILE A 103 -1.58 -10.16 -18.47
C ILE A 103 -1.47 -11.60 -18.02
N THR A 104 -0.98 -12.48 -18.90
CA THR A 104 -0.89 -13.92 -18.63
C THR A 104 0.21 -14.19 -17.62
N THR A 105 -0.14 -14.89 -16.53
CA THR A 105 0.79 -15.17 -15.43
C THR A 105 1.01 -16.65 -15.18
N MET A 106 0.06 -17.50 -15.55
CA MET A 106 0.14 -18.94 -15.35
C MET A 106 -0.89 -19.65 -16.23
N LYS A 107 -0.93 -20.98 -16.19
CA LYS A 107 -2.02 -21.77 -16.74
C LYS A 107 -2.40 -22.90 -15.78
N TYR A 108 -3.54 -23.53 -16.02
CA TYR A 108 -3.90 -24.78 -15.37
C TYR A 108 -3.60 -25.94 -16.30
N ASP A 109 -3.04 -27.02 -15.77
CA ASP A 109 -2.90 -28.27 -16.52
C ASP A 109 -4.25 -29.02 -16.61
N SER A 110 -4.28 -30.15 -17.32
CA SER A 110 -5.49 -30.96 -17.49
C SER A 110 -6.07 -31.52 -16.18
N LYS A 111 -5.34 -31.43 -15.07
CA LYS A 111 -5.78 -31.86 -13.74
C LYS A 111 -6.20 -30.68 -12.86
N GLY A 112 -6.24 -29.46 -13.41
CA GLY A 112 -6.58 -28.25 -12.67
C GLY A 112 -5.47 -27.76 -11.75
N LYS A 113 -4.22 -28.24 -11.92
CA LYS A 113 -3.09 -27.75 -11.14
C LYS A 113 -2.47 -26.54 -11.82
N ALA A 114 -2.19 -25.49 -11.03
CA ALA A 114 -1.48 -24.33 -11.53
C ALA A 114 -0.04 -24.70 -11.91
N VAL A 115 0.37 -24.30 -13.11
CA VAL A 115 1.69 -24.53 -13.68
C VAL A 115 2.16 -23.27 -14.41
N PRO A 116 3.47 -23.09 -14.63
CA PRO A 116 3.94 -22.01 -15.49
C PRO A 116 3.30 -22.09 -16.87
N THR A 117 2.90 -20.92 -17.40
CA THR A 117 2.60 -20.77 -18.83
C THR A 117 3.89 -20.79 -19.63
N ASP A 118 3.81 -20.85 -20.96
CA ASP A 118 4.98 -20.59 -21.81
C ASP A 118 5.29 -19.08 -21.92
N ASP A 119 6.56 -18.75 -22.17
CA ASP A 119 7.04 -17.37 -22.27
C ASP A 119 6.42 -16.60 -23.45
N THR A 120 6.01 -17.30 -24.52
CA THR A 120 5.36 -16.68 -25.68
C THR A 120 3.99 -16.13 -25.29
N SER A 121 3.20 -16.87 -24.52
CA SER A 121 1.91 -16.42 -24.00
C SER A 121 2.03 -15.19 -23.11
N VAL A 122 3.09 -15.10 -22.28
CA VAL A 122 3.37 -13.89 -21.48
C VAL A 122 3.69 -12.71 -22.41
N LYS A 123 4.63 -12.89 -23.34
CA LYS A 123 5.03 -11.84 -24.31
C LYS A 123 3.86 -11.34 -25.15
N GLN A 124 3.00 -12.24 -25.63
CA GLN A 124 1.82 -11.89 -26.41
C GLN A 124 0.84 -11.06 -25.60
N SER A 125 0.57 -11.42 -24.35
CA SER A 125 -0.32 -10.63 -23.47
C SER A 125 0.22 -9.21 -23.20
N LEU A 126 1.53 -9.07 -22.98
CA LEU A 126 2.19 -7.77 -22.82
C LEU A 126 2.16 -6.95 -24.11
N SER A 127 2.37 -7.60 -25.26
CA SER A 127 2.27 -6.97 -26.58
C SER A 127 0.85 -6.43 -26.84
N HIS A 128 -0.19 -7.22 -26.55
CA HIS A 128 -1.58 -6.75 -26.67
C HIS A 128 -1.87 -5.56 -25.73
N ALA A 129 -1.32 -5.56 -24.51
CA ALA A 129 -1.47 -4.43 -23.59
C ALA A 129 -0.77 -3.15 -24.11
N SER A 130 0.41 -3.28 -24.73
CA SER A 130 1.07 -2.17 -25.42
C SER A 130 0.26 -1.69 -26.63
N GLN A 131 -0.21 -2.59 -27.49
CA GLN A 131 -1.05 -2.25 -28.64
C GLN A 131 -2.34 -1.54 -28.24
N PHE A 132 -2.94 -1.91 -27.10
CA PHE A 132 -4.11 -1.20 -26.56
C PHE A 132 -3.79 0.27 -26.28
N MET A 133 -2.63 0.57 -25.68
CA MET A 133 -2.19 1.95 -25.43
C MET A 133 -1.81 2.68 -26.73
N GLU A 134 -1.06 2.02 -27.62
CA GLU A 134 -0.68 2.58 -28.93
C GLU A 134 -1.89 2.93 -29.80
N GLY A 135 -2.97 2.16 -29.68
CA GLY A 135 -4.27 2.43 -30.30
C GLY A 135 -5.06 3.60 -29.69
N GLY A 136 -4.47 4.33 -28.73
CA GLY A 136 -5.08 5.47 -28.05
C GLY A 136 -5.93 5.11 -26.81
N GLY A 137 -5.87 3.87 -26.34
CA GLY A 137 -6.53 3.45 -25.11
C GLY A 137 -5.81 3.95 -23.85
N VAL A 138 -6.57 4.37 -22.84
CA VAL A 138 -5.99 4.72 -21.53
C VAL A 138 -5.89 3.46 -20.68
N LEU A 139 -4.68 3.03 -20.32
CA LEU A 139 -4.47 1.83 -19.52
C LEU A 139 -4.26 2.16 -18.05
N LEU A 140 -5.25 1.80 -17.22
CA LEU A 140 -5.14 1.79 -15.77
C LEU A 140 -4.31 0.58 -15.33
N GLY A 141 -3.20 0.83 -14.65
CA GLY A 141 -2.39 -0.21 -14.02
C GLY A 141 -2.92 -0.52 -12.63
N TRP A 142 -3.51 -1.70 -12.44
CA TRP A 142 -4.03 -2.12 -11.14
C TRP A 142 -2.90 -2.15 -10.10
N THR A 143 -3.04 -1.38 -9.04
CA THR A 143 -2.24 -1.44 -7.82
C THR A 143 -3.16 -1.60 -6.62
N ASN A 144 -2.64 -2.03 -5.47
CA ASN A 144 -3.39 -2.13 -4.23
C ASN A 144 -2.46 -1.88 -3.03
N GLN A 145 -3.01 -1.94 -1.82
CA GLN A 145 -2.29 -1.69 -0.58
C GLN A 145 -1.07 -2.61 -0.32
N LYS A 146 -0.93 -3.72 -1.07
CA LYS A 146 0.23 -4.62 -1.02
C LYS A 146 1.15 -4.49 -2.25
N THR A 147 0.80 -3.68 -3.24
CA THR A 147 1.62 -3.49 -4.45
C THR A 147 2.80 -2.56 -4.15
N PRO A 148 4.06 -2.99 -4.39
CA PRO A 148 5.22 -2.12 -4.24
C PRO A 148 5.16 -0.90 -5.18
N GLN A 149 5.79 0.21 -4.78
CA GLN A 149 5.94 1.38 -5.66
C GLN A 149 6.64 0.98 -6.96
N GLY A 150 6.17 1.53 -8.09
CA GLY A 150 6.71 1.21 -9.42
C GLY A 150 6.36 -0.19 -9.93
N SER A 151 5.43 -0.89 -9.27
CA SER A 151 4.95 -2.21 -9.67
C SER A 151 3.43 -2.21 -9.86
N LEU A 152 2.91 -3.27 -10.49
CA LEU A 152 1.47 -3.53 -10.61
C LEU A 152 1.09 -4.80 -9.86
N ALA A 153 -0.19 -4.95 -9.52
CA ALA A 153 -0.78 -6.13 -8.92
C ALA A 153 -0.93 -7.27 -9.95
N ILE A 154 0.21 -7.77 -10.46
CA ILE A 154 0.31 -8.85 -11.45
C ILE A 154 1.19 -9.96 -10.88
N GLY A 155 0.76 -11.21 -11.02
CA GLY A 155 1.55 -12.37 -10.60
C GLY A 155 1.43 -12.71 -9.10
N GLY A 156 0.41 -12.18 -8.42
CA GLY A 156 0.09 -12.51 -7.02
C GLY A 156 -0.66 -13.85 -6.88
N GLY A 157 -0.99 -14.20 -5.62
CA GLY A 157 -1.82 -15.37 -5.31
C GLY A 157 -1.22 -16.68 -5.81
N VAL A 158 -2.01 -17.47 -6.54
CA VAL A 158 -1.58 -18.78 -7.08
C VAL A 158 -0.40 -18.64 -8.06
N ALA A 159 -0.38 -17.57 -8.86
CA ALA A 159 0.67 -17.34 -9.86
C ALA A 159 2.05 -17.16 -9.22
N ALA A 160 2.12 -16.59 -8.01
CA ALA A 160 3.37 -16.28 -7.33
C ALA A 160 4.27 -17.52 -7.12
N GLY A 161 3.65 -18.68 -6.90
CA GLY A 161 4.31 -19.96 -6.66
C GLY A 161 4.64 -20.77 -7.91
N VAL A 162 4.20 -20.35 -9.10
CA VAL A 162 4.39 -21.10 -10.35
C VAL A 162 5.09 -20.31 -11.45
N GLN A 163 5.05 -18.97 -11.41
CA GLN A 163 5.77 -18.14 -12.38
C GLN A 163 7.27 -18.34 -12.31
N THR A 164 7.90 -18.49 -13.48
CA THR A 164 9.36 -18.55 -13.59
C THR A 164 9.99 -17.18 -13.36
N SER A 165 11.26 -17.14 -12.96
CA SER A 165 12.01 -15.89 -12.81
C SER A 165 12.07 -15.09 -14.11
N SER A 166 12.21 -15.76 -15.26
CA SER A 166 12.16 -15.15 -16.60
C SER A 166 10.85 -14.40 -16.83
N GLN A 167 9.72 -15.02 -16.50
CA GLN A 167 8.38 -14.43 -16.67
C GLN A 167 8.17 -13.21 -15.76
N LYS A 168 8.60 -13.31 -14.50
CA LYS A 168 8.57 -12.17 -13.57
C LYS A 168 9.41 -11.00 -14.08
N GLN A 169 10.60 -11.27 -14.63
CA GLN A 169 11.44 -10.25 -15.24
C GLN A 169 10.80 -9.62 -16.49
N MET A 170 10.21 -10.43 -17.38
CA MET A 170 9.52 -9.91 -18.57
C MET A 170 8.39 -8.95 -18.19
N ILE A 171 7.54 -9.33 -17.24
CA ILE A 171 6.45 -8.48 -16.75
C ILE A 171 7.00 -7.21 -16.10
N ASN A 172 7.98 -7.32 -15.21
CA ASN A 172 8.56 -6.17 -14.51
C ASN A 172 9.26 -5.20 -15.46
N ASN A 173 9.96 -5.71 -16.47
CA ASN A 173 10.61 -4.87 -17.48
C ASN A 173 9.56 -4.13 -18.31
N TRP A 174 8.50 -4.81 -18.75
CA TRP A 174 7.39 -4.16 -19.44
C TRP A 174 6.72 -3.08 -18.58
N ILE A 175 6.46 -3.36 -17.30
CA ILE A 175 5.91 -2.38 -16.35
C ILE A 175 6.84 -1.15 -16.27
N LYS A 176 8.13 -1.35 -16.01
CA LYS A 176 9.11 -0.26 -15.88
C LYS A 176 9.22 0.61 -17.14
N SER A 177 9.14 -0.01 -18.32
CA SER A 177 9.21 0.71 -19.59
C SER A 177 7.94 1.48 -19.94
N ASN A 178 6.80 1.15 -19.32
CA ASN A 178 5.51 1.75 -19.64
C ASN A 178 4.89 2.56 -18.49
N LEU A 179 5.44 2.51 -17.27
CA LEU A 179 5.07 3.45 -16.23
C LEU A 179 5.73 4.82 -16.49
N PRO A 180 5.07 5.94 -16.16
CA PRO A 180 5.72 7.23 -16.20
C PRO A 180 6.98 7.20 -15.31
N PRO A 181 8.09 7.81 -15.74
CA PRO A 181 9.23 7.99 -14.86
C PRO A 181 8.75 8.73 -13.61
N SER A 182 9.22 8.28 -12.44
CA SER A 182 8.88 8.91 -11.17
C SER A 182 9.40 10.35 -11.20
N THR A 183 8.53 11.32 -11.51
CA THR A 183 8.86 12.74 -11.44
C THR A 183 8.99 13.15 -9.99
N LEU A 184 10.17 12.94 -9.42
CA LEU A 184 10.72 13.90 -8.47
C LEU A 184 11.33 15.01 -9.33
N GLU A 185 10.74 16.20 -9.22
CA GLU A 185 11.18 17.53 -9.66
C GLU A 185 12.43 17.58 -10.57
N GLU A 186 12.23 17.90 -11.85
CA GLU A 186 13.28 18.44 -12.73
C GLU A 186 13.44 19.94 -12.44
N ASP A 187 14.40 20.27 -11.57
CA ASP A 187 15.28 21.43 -11.75
C ASP A 187 16.67 20.86 -12.09
N ILE A 188 17.15 21.08 -13.31
CA ILE A 188 18.51 20.75 -13.77
C ILE A 188 19.23 22.11 -13.92
N PRO A 189 20.47 22.33 -13.41
CA PRO A 189 21.63 21.84 -14.15
C PRO A 189 22.91 21.41 -13.39
N LEU A 190 23.55 20.39 -14.00
CA LEU A 190 24.99 20.10 -14.15
C LEU A 190 25.80 19.53 -12.96
N THR A 191 26.21 18.25 -13.05
CA THR A 191 27.61 17.84 -13.38
C THR A 191 27.78 16.31 -13.53
N SER A 192 28.88 15.93 -14.18
CA SER A 192 29.18 14.75 -15.03
C SER A 192 29.41 13.36 -14.37
N PRO A 193 29.47 12.25 -15.16
CA PRO A 193 29.32 10.87 -14.69
C PRO A 193 30.63 10.08 -14.51
N LYS A 194 30.60 9.01 -13.68
CA LYS A 194 31.09 7.62 -13.96
C LYS A 194 31.37 6.83 -12.67
N LYS A 195 30.83 5.60 -12.56
CA LYS A 195 31.56 4.33 -12.82
C LYS A 195 30.66 3.11 -12.56
N THR A 196 30.66 2.20 -13.53
CA THR A 196 30.11 0.83 -13.48
C THR A 196 31.13 -0.12 -12.84
N VAL A 197 30.66 -1.21 -12.19
CA VAL A 197 31.10 -2.62 -12.30
C VAL A 197 30.43 -3.47 -11.17
N THR A 198 29.56 -4.40 -11.59
CA THR A 198 29.40 -5.85 -11.23
C THR A 198 29.96 -6.42 -9.90
N ASP A 199 29.46 -7.47 -9.24
CA ASP A 199 28.33 -8.41 -9.39
C ASP A 199 28.18 -9.24 -8.07
N THR A 200 27.06 -9.94 -7.91
CA THR A 200 26.82 -11.20 -7.14
C THR A 200 26.72 -11.28 -5.60
N SER A 201 26.91 -10.24 -4.77
CA SER A 201 26.70 -10.35 -3.29
C SER A 201 25.40 -9.69 -2.77
N GLN A 202 24.55 -9.16 -3.65
CA GLN A 202 23.47 -8.25 -3.24
C GLN A 202 22.11 -8.91 -2.94
N MET A 203 21.81 -10.12 -3.42
CA MET A 203 20.46 -10.69 -3.24
C MET A 203 20.12 -11.08 -1.80
N GLU A 204 21.06 -11.66 -1.04
CA GLU A 204 20.79 -12.01 0.37
C GLU A 204 20.78 -10.77 1.29
N MET A 205 21.48 -9.71 0.91
CA MET A 205 21.46 -8.45 1.64
C MET A 205 20.18 -7.66 1.33
N LEU A 206 19.71 -7.63 0.08
CA LEU A 206 18.50 -6.90 -0.33
C LEU A 206 17.21 -7.47 0.26
N GLU A 207 17.06 -8.79 0.42
CA GLU A 207 15.88 -9.36 1.09
C GLU A 207 15.84 -9.04 2.59
N LYS A 208 17.00 -9.06 3.28
CA LYS A 208 17.09 -8.60 4.68
C LYS A 208 16.91 -7.09 4.80
N GLU A 209 17.38 -6.31 3.83
CA GLU A 209 17.31 -4.86 3.82
C GLU A 209 15.93 -4.34 3.40
N GLU A 210 15.17 -5.03 2.53
CA GLU A 210 13.80 -4.64 2.16
C GLU A 210 12.79 -4.93 3.28
N VAL A 211 13.01 -6.03 4.02
CA VAL A 211 12.29 -6.34 5.26
C VAL A 211 12.69 -5.34 6.37
N ALA A 212 13.94 -4.87 6.43
CA ALA A 212 14.33 -3.80 7.34
C ALA A 212 13.80 -2.41 6.93
N ARG A 213 13.69 -2.12 5.62
CA ARG A 213 13.25 -0.81 5.08
C ARG A 213 11.73 -0.58 5.14
N LYS A 214 10.91 -1.62 5.38
CA LYS A 214 9.44 -1.51 5.54
C LYS A 214 8.95 -1.62 6.99
N LYS A 215 9.82 -1.94 7.96
CA LYS A 215 9.46 -1.93 9.39
C LYS A 215 9.47 -0.50 9.90
N LYS A 216 8.42 -0.13 10.62
CA LYS A 216 8.40 1.13 11.39
C LYS A 216 8.91 0.81 12.78
N SER A 217 10.18 1.11 13.02
CA SER A 217 10.78 1.08 14.34
C SER A 217 10.53 2.41 15.04
N THR A 218 10.21 2.36 16.32
CA THR A 218 10.21 3.53 17.20
C THR A 218 10.90 3.16 18.50
N SER A 219 11.67 4.09 19.04
CA SER A 219 12.34 3.93 20.32
C SER A 219 11.44 4.45 21.43
N ILE A 220 11.26 3.63 22.48
CA ILE A 220 10.33 3.88 23.57
C ILE A 220 11.07 4.01 24.88
N GLN A 221 10.84 5.11 25.57
CA GLN A 221 11.29 5.29 26.95
C GLN A 221 10.11 5.14 27.90
N SER A 222 10.20 4.19 28.83
CA SER A 222 9.17 3.94 29.84
C SER A 222 9.77 3.24 31.06
N GLU A 223 9.27 3.58 32.25
CA GLU A 223 9.58 2.85 33.47
C GLU A 223 8.88 1.48 33.54
N GLN A 224 7.91 1.24 32.64
CA GLN A 224 7.08 0.02 32.60
C GLN A 224 7.47 -0.88 31.42
N THR A 225 8.77 -0.97 31.13
CA THR A 225 9.32 -1.63 29.93
C THR A 225 8.86 -3.09 29.80
N GLU A 226 8.88 -3.86 30.88
CA GLU A 226 8.49 -5.28 30.88
C GLU A 226 6.99 -5.46 30.59
N ALA A 227 6.15 -4.59 31.16
CA ALA A 227 4.71 -4.61 30.90
C ALA A 227 4.38 -4.24 29.44
N LEU A 228 5.10 -3.27 28.86
CA LEU A 228 4.99 -2.91 27.46
C LEU A 228 5.45 -4.04 26.53
N LEU A 229 6.52 -4.74 26.89
CA LEU A 229 7.04 -5.85 26.09
C LEU A 229 6.04 -7.02 26.03
N GLU A 230 5.43 -7.36 27.17
CA GLU A 230 4.38 -8.39 27.23
C GLU A 230 3.13 -7.98 26.45
N ALA A 231 2.71 -6.72 26.57
CA ALA A 231 1.59 -6.19 25.80
C ALA A 231 1.89 -6.23 24.29
N TYR A 232 3.11 -5.89 23.89
CA TYR A 232 3.56 -5.90 22.50
C TYR A 232 3.57 -7.31 21.92
N LYS A 233 4.09 -8.31 22.65
CA LYS A 233 4.05 -9.72 22.22
C LYS A 233 2.63 -10.20 21.95
N LYS A 234 1.68 -9.83 22.81
CA LYS A 234 0.25 -10.15 22.64
C LYS A 234 -0.35 -9.42 21.45
N HIS A 235 0.04 -8.17 21.22
CA HIS A 235 -0.47 -7.32 20.13
C HIS A 235 -0.02 -7.84 18.75
N CYS A 236 1.27 -8.13 18.58
CA CYS A 236 1.81 -8.46 17.27
C CYS A 236 1.70 -9.95 16.90
N GLY A 237 1.56 -10.83 17.91
CA GLY A 237 1.50 -12.28 17.79
C GLY A 237 2.88 -12.95 17.78
N GLU A 238 2.94 -14.23 18.18
CA GLU A 238 4.22 -14.95 18.41
C GLU A 238 5.13 -14.99 17.18
N LYS A 239 4.55 -15.17 15.99
CA LYS A 239 5.32 -15.20 14.75
C LYS A 239 6.02 -13.86 14.48
N TRP A 240 5.30 -12.74 14.62
CA TRP A 240 5.90 -11.42 14.43
C TRP A 240 6.96 -11.12 15.48
N PHE A 241 6.69 -11.46 16.74
CA PHE A 241 7.63 -11.26 17.84
C PHE A 241 8.94 -12.03 17.64
N LYS A 242 8.88 -13.25 17.09
CA LYS A 242 10.07 -14.05 16.77
C LYS A 242 10.85 -13.50 15.59
N ASP A 243 10.15 -13.05 14.54
CA ASP A 243 10.76 -12.52 13.32
C ASP A 243 11.25 -11.05 13.51
N ASN A 244 10.77 -10.38 14.56
CA ASN A 244 11.05 -8.97 14.89
C ASN A 244 11.23 -8.79 16.41
N PRO A 245 12.26 -9.41 17.02
CA PRO A 245 12.44 -9.33 18.45
C PRO A 245 12.72 -7.89 18.88
N PRO A 246 12.01 -7.37 19.90
CA PRO A 246 12.32 -6.09 20.50
C PRO A 246 13.76 -5.99 20.98
N GLN A 247 14.38 -4.84 20.79
CA GLN A 247 15.76 -4.58 21.20
C GLN A 247 15.80 -3.51 22.28
N LYS A 248 16.68 -3.66 23.27
CA LYS A 248 17.01 -2.57 24.21
C LYS A 248 18.29 -1.90 23.72
N ASP A 249 18.30 -0.58 23.65
CA ASP A 249 19.52 0.17 23.35
C ASP A 249 20.37 0.41 24.60
N LYS A 250 21.50 1.11 24.42
CA LYS A 250 22.47 1.40 25.49
C LYS A 250 21.89 2.28 26.60
N GLU A 251 20.85 3.04 26.30
CA GLU A 251 20.13 3.90 27.23
C GLU A 251 18.93 3.17 27.88
N GLY A 252 18.77 1.87 27.61
CA GLY A 252 17.68 1.05 28.15
C GLY A 252 16.33 1.26 27.46
N ARG A 253 16.28 2.01 26.35
CA ARG A 253 15.05 2.26 25.59
C ARG A 253 14.67 1.05 24.77
N LEU A 254 13.38 0.82 24.63
CA LEU A 254 12.83 -0.32 23.92
C LEU A 254 12.54 0.05 22.46
N ASN A 255 13.21 -0.59 21.52
CA ASN A 255 12.95 -0.47 20.10
C ASN A 255 11.91 -1.51 19.68
N LEU A 256 10.74 -1.03 19.24
CA LEU A 256 9.61 -1.86 18.81
C LEU A 256 9.36 -1.68 17.32
N SER A 257 9.17 -2.81 16.62
CA SER A 257 8.88 -2.82 15.18
C SER A 257 7.41 -3.10 14.91
N PHE A 258 6.72 -2.22 14.20
CA PHE A 258 5.30 -2.38 13.91
C PHE A 258 5.04 -2.75 12.46
N LYS A 259 3.88 -3.38 12.23
CA LYS A 259 3.44 -3.80 10.88
C LYS A 259 3.08 -2.58 10.01
N SER A 260 2.63 -1.49 10.65
CA SER A 260 2.24 -0.23 10.02
C SER A 260 2.17 0.90 11.06
N ASP A 261 2.00 2.14 10.59
CA ASP A 261 1.76 3.29 11.48
C ASP A 261 0.41 3.19 12.23
N GLU A 262 -0.59 2.54 11.64
CA GLU A 262 -1.89 2.27 12.29
C GLU A 262 -1.76 1.18 13.37
N ASP A 263 -1.00 0.10 13.11
CA ASP A 263 -0.70 -0.94 14.11
C ASP A 263 0.06 -0.37 15.31
N MET A 264 1.01 0.52 15.05
CA MET A 264 1.70 1.31 16.07
C MET A 264 0.71 2.22 16.82
N ALA A 265 -0.16 2.92 16.08
CA ALA A 265 -1.16 3.81 16.66
C ALA A 265 -2.11 3.10 17.61
N ASP A 266 -2.66 1.98 17.18
CA ASP A 266 -3.59 1.17 17.95
C ASP A 266 -2.92 0.60 19.20
N PHE A 267 -1.67 0.13 19.08
CA PHE A 267 -0.91 -0.35 20.22
C PHE A 267 -0.74 0.73 21.29
N PHE A 268 -0.21 1.90 20.92
CA PHE A 268 0.10 2.95 21.90
C PHE A 268 -1.13 3.68 22.43
N LYS A 269 -2.20 3.81 21.63
CA LYS A 269 -3.51 4.25 22.16
C LYS A 269 -4.00 3.31 23.23
N LYS A 270 -3.98 2.00 22.96
CA LYS A 270 -4.38 0.99 23.95
C LYS A 270 -3.49 1.03 25.20
N GLN A 271 -2.19 1.27 25.08
CA GLN A 271 -1.32 1.42 26.25
C GLN A 271 -1.64 2.69 27.04
N ALA A 272 -1.91 3.81 26.35
CA ALA A 272 -2.35 5.04 26.99
C ALA A 272 -3.68 4.85 27.73
N ASP A 273 -4.69 4.24 27.09
CA ASP A 273 -6.00 3.92 27.67
C ASP A 273 -5.89 3.06 28.94
N LEU A 274 -4.87 2.18 28.99
CA LEU A 274 -4.54 1.36 30.16
C LEU A 274 -3.72 2.11 31.23
N GLY A 275 -3.58 3.43 31.09
CA GLY A 275 -2.88 4.31 32.02
C GLY A 275 -1.35 4.14 32.02
N LYS A 276 -0.77 3.58 30.95
CA LYS A 276 0.68 3.40 30.85
C LYS A 276 1.35 4.71 30.48
N SER A 277 2.48 5.00 31.14
CA SER A 277 3.30 6.16 30.81
C SER A 277 4.50 5.77 29.94
N PHE A 278 4.71 6.51 28.86
CA PHE A 278 5.80 6.28 27.91
C PHE A 278 6.05 7.50 27.03
N ILE A 279 7.25 7.57 26.46
CA ILE A 279 7.66 8.55 25.44
C ILE A 279 8.02 7.77 24.17
N MET A 280 7.46 8.19 23.04
CA MET A 280 7.79 7.69 21.71
C MET A 280 8.77 8.62 21.02
N ILE A 281 9.88 8.07 20.54
CA ILE A 281 10.98 8.80 19.92
C ILE A 281 11.16 8.29 18.48
N ASP A 282 11.32 9.23 17.54
CA ASP A 282 11.76 8.92 16.18
C ASP A 282 13.26 8.62 16.15
N ASP A 283 13.61 7.44 15.64
CA ASP A 283 14.97 6.89 15.66
C ASP A 283 15.95 7.71 14.80
N LYS A 284 15.46 8.39 13.75
CA LYS A 284 16.31 9.16 12.83
C LYS A 284 16.64 10.55 13.36
N THR A 285 15.68 11.19 14.04
CA THR A 285 15.77 12.59 14.43
C THR A 285 15.93 12.80 15.94
N ASN A 286 15.79 11.73 16.73
CA ASN A 286 15.77 11.77 18.20
C ASN A 286 14.71 12.75 18.77
N LYS A 287 13.63 12.98 18.01
CA LYS A 287 12.51 13.85 18.37
C LYS A 287 11.40 13.07 19.04
N VAL A 288 10.74 13.69 20.00
CA VAL A 288 9.56 13.11 20.65
C VAL A 288 8.36 13.25 19.72
N ILE A 289 7.86 12.12 19.23
CA ILE A 289 6.74 12.07 18.26
C ILE A 289 5.39 11.92 18.95
N ALA A 290 5.37 11.29 20.13
CA ALA A 290 4.20 11.18 20.98
C ALA A 290 4.58 10.79 22.41
N PHE A 291 3.66 10.95 23.35
CA PHE A 291 3.81 10.48 24.73
C PHE A 291 2.47 10.20 25.37
N SER A 292 2.49 9.39 26.44
CA SER A 292 1.41 9.33 27.43
C SER A 292 1.99 9.53 28.81
N ASN A 293 1.37 10.36 29.62
CA ASN A 293 1.72 10.54 31.03
C ASN A 293 0.89 9.63 31.96
N GLY A 294 0.13 8.68 31.40
CA GLY A 294 -0.68 7.72 32.15
C GLY A 294 -2.02 8.29 32.63
N ASP A 295 -2.53 9.34 31.99
CA ASP A 295 -3.87 9.91 32.21
C ASP A 295 -4.98 9.27 31.35
N GLY A 296 -4.63 8.23 30.57
CA GLY A 296 -5.57 7.59 29.66
C GLY A 296 -5.44 8.07 28.21
N LYS A 297 -4.62 9.09 27.94
CA LYS A 297 -4.57 9.75 26.63
C LYS A 297 -3.18 9.71 26.01
N LEU A 298 -3.18 9.83 24.69
CA LEU A 298 -1.98 9.88 23.86
C LEU A 298 -1.85 11.27 23.27
N TYR A 299 -0.67 11.88 23.43
CA TYR A 299 -0.43 13.27 23.04
C TYR A 299 0.73 13.37 22.06
N ARG A 300 0.67 14.40 21.21
CA ARG A 300 1.80 14.95 20.46
C ARG A 300 2.34 16.16 21.21
N PRO A 301 3.65 16.28 21.42
CA PRO A 301 4.22 17.51 21.96
C PRO A 301 4.11 18.64 20.94
N GLY A 302 3.80 19.85 21.40
CA GLY A 302 3.68 21.04 20.56
C GLY A 302 4.19 22.29 21.29
N LYS A 303 4.53 23.32 20.53
CA LYS A 303 4.99 24.62 21.07
C LYS A 303 3.94 25.29 21.96
N GLU A 304 2.67 25.09 21.65
CA GLU A 304 1.52 25.63 22.38
C GLU A 304 1.01 24.69 23.48
N GLY A 305 1.70 23.56 23.70
CA GLY A 305 1.31 22.53 24.64
C GLY A 305 0.98 21.18 23.97
N PRO A 306 0.66 20.16 24.79
CA PRO A 306 0.31 18.82 24.29
C PRO A 306 -1.00 18.81 23.51
N GLN A 307 -1.01 18.16 22.36
CA GLN A 307 -2.22 17.96 21.54
C GLN A 307 -2.63 16.49 21.55
N GLU A 308 -3.88 16.19 21.87
CA GLU A 308 -4.37 14.81 21.91
C GLU A 308 -4.41 14.19 20.50
N ILE A 309 -3.86 12.98 20.35
CA ILE A 309 -3.83 12.24 19.09
C ILE A 309 -5.08 11.37 19.00
N THR A 310 -6.12 11.88 18.33
CA THR A 310 -7.36 11.15 18.06
C THR A 310 -7.34 10.39 16.72
N GLY A 311 -6.47 10.82 15.79
CA GLY A 311 -6.36 10.26 14.43
C GLY A 311 -5.69 8.88 14.35
N LYS A 312 -5.74 8.24 13.18
CA LYS A 312 -5.23 6.88 12.93
C LYS A 312 -3.71 6.75 12.80
N SER A 313 -3.01 7.87 12.67
CA SER A 313 -1.54 7.91 12.58
C SER A 313 -0.97 8.71 13.74
N ILE A 314 -0.04 8.11 14.47
CA ILE A 314 0.78 8.82 15.46
C ILE A 314 1.90 9.60 14.75
N MET A 315 2.35 9.12 13.57
CA MET A 315 3.46 9.72 12.85
C MET A 315 3.12 11.14 12.39
N PRO A 316 3.92 12.15 12.81
CA PRO A 316 3.78 13.53 12.36
C PRO A 316 4.09 13.67 10.87
N LYS A 317 3.49 14.66 10.21
CA LYS A 317 3.88 15.05 8.85
C LYS A 317 5.27 15.67 8.86
N GLU A 318 5.96 15.67 7.72
CA GLU A 318 7.32 16.23 7.61
C GLU A 318 7.40 17.72 8.03
N SER A 319 6.35 18.49 7.76
CA SER A 319 6.23 19.88 8.24
C SER A 319 6.13 19.97 9.77
N GLU A 320 5.43 19.03 10.42
CA GLU A 320 5.22 18.99 11.87
C GLU A 320 6.48 18.48 12.60
N MET A 321 7.26 17.60 11.97
CA MET A 321 8.50 17.05 12.53
C MET A 321 9.52 18.14 12.89
N LYS A 322 9.55 19.26 12.15
CA LYS A 322 10.48 20.36 12.43
C LYS A 322 10.21 21.00 13.79
N ASP A 323 8.94 21.06 14.20
CA ASP A 323 8.49 21.75 15.41
C ASP A 323 8.51 20.89 16.68
N LEU A 324 8.81 19.59 16.57
CA LEU A 324 8.85 18.68 17.73
C LEU A 324 10.13 18.85 18.55
N PRO A 325 10.04 18.74 19.89
CA PRO A 325 11.19 18.81 20.77
C PRO A 325 12.07 17.55 20.60
N GLY A 326 13.39 17.74 20.70
CA GLY A 326 14.32 16.64 20.93
C GLY A 326 14.11 16.06 22.33
N LEU A 327 14.45 14.78 22.51
CA LEU A 327 14.29 14.09 23.79
C LEU A 327 14.92 14.85 24.98
N ASP A 328 16.14 15.37 24.81
CA ASP A 328 16.87 16.09 25.87
C ASP A 328 16.17 17.38 26.32
N ASN A 329 15.32 17.95 25.46
CA ASN A 329 14.57 19.17 25.72
C ASN A 329 13.09 18.90 26.05
N PHE A 330 12.69 17.64 26.15
CA PHE A 330 11.32 17.27 26.44
C PHE A 330 11.16 16.88 27.90
N LYS A 331 10.29 17.59 28.61
CA LYS A 331 9.83 17.21 29.94
C LYS A 331 8.37 16.76 29.85
N MET A 332 8.11 15.51 30.20
CA MET A 332 6.76 14.97 30.19
C MET A 332 5.86 15.78 31.16
N PRO A 333 4.73 16.33 30.69
CA PRO A 333 3.76 17.03 31.54
C PRO A 333 3.16 16.10 32.60
N SER A 334 2.88 16.64 33.79
CA SER A 334 2.14 15.92 34.83
C SER A 334 0.69 15.65 34.41
N LYS A 335 0.05 14.63 35.00
CA LYS A 335 -1.35 14.25 34.69
C LYS A 335 -2.35 15.39 34.90
N GLU A 336 -2.07 16.28 35.85
CA GLU A 336 -2.95 17.42 36.21
C GLU A 336 -2.88 18.54 35.17
N THR A 337 -1.75 18.69 34.48
CA THR A 337 -1.53 19.74 33.47
C THR A 337 -2.06 19.40 32.07
N THR A 338 -2.44 18.15 31.78
CA THR A 338 -2.99 17.72 30.47
C THR A 338 -4.52 17.62 30.45
N GLN A 339 -5.17 17.89 31.58
CA GLN A 339 -6.61 18.10 31.68
C GLN A 339 -6.90 19.60 31.54
N GLU A 340 -7.23 20.09 30.34
CA GLU A 340 -7.67 21.49 30.20
C GLU A 340 -8.99 21.75 30.93
N PRO A 341 -9.21 22.98 31.43
CA PRO A 341 -10.25 23.32 32.38
C PRO A 341 -11.62 23.32 31.72
N SER A 342 -12.54 22.52 32.25
CA SER A 342 -13.94 22.58 31.87
C SER A 342 -14.56 23.88 32.40
N VAL A 343 -14.77 24.84 31.50
CA VAL A 343 -15.91 25.78 31.46
C VAL A 343 -16.51 26.13 32.83
N THR A 344 -16.07 27.23 33.45
CA THR A 344 -16.96 27.95 34.38
C THR A 344 -17.88 28.82 33.54
N LYS A 345 -19.10 28.32 33.34
CA LYS A 345 -20.26 29.10 32.90
C LYS A 345 -20.44 30.31 33.84
N SER A 346 -20.68 31.48 33.25
CA SER A 346 -21.40 32.57 33.90
C SER A 346 -22.66 32.07 34.58
N GLN A 347 -22.84 32.37 35.87
CA GLN A 347 -24.14 32.62 36.49
C GLN A 347 -23.99 33.64 37.64
N HIS A 348 -24.73 34.74 37.51
CA HIS A 348 -25.33 35.64 38.51
C HIS A 348 -24.45 36.17 39.66
N THR A 349 -24.37 37.48 39.90
CA THR A 349 -25.49 38.39 40.17
C THR A 349 -25.09 39.83 39.89
#